data_AF-K0W172-F1
#
_entry.id   AF-K0W172-F1
#
_cell.length_a   1.000
_cell.length_b   1.000
_cell.length_c   1.000
_cell.angle_alpha   90.00
_cell.angle_beta   90.00
_cell.angle_gamma   90.00
#
_symmetry.space_group_name_H-M   'P 1'
#
loop_
_entity.id
_entity.type
_entity.pdbx_description
1 polymer ?
#
loop_
_entity_poly.entity_id
_entity_poly.type
_entity_poly.pdbx_seq_one_letter_code
_entity_poly.pdbx_strand_id
1 'polypeptide(L)' 'MQRLCQDHKTPWRKVYEKIGLSQAELARAMGCHRSKISRALGDDEGLIGGRDQLLLIKVARERAIELSADDMLPERR' A
#
# COMPACT_ATOMS: atom_id res chain seq x y z
N MET A 1 17.77 15.02 -14.09
CA MET A 1 18.11 14.74 -12.67
C MET A 1 17.39 13.48 -12.24
N GLN A 2 18.07 12.32 -12.28
CA GLN A 2 17.51 11.06 -11.82
C GLN A 2 17.75 10.98 -10.30
N ARG A 3 16.70 11.15 -9.49
CA ARG A 3 16.75 10.78 -8.07
C ARG A 3 16.55 9.27 -8.00
N LEU A 4 17.66 8.54 -8.00
CA LEU A 4 17.71 7.19 -7.46
C LEU A 4 17.65 7.31 -5.93
N CYS A 5 16.50 7.71 -5.40
CA CYS A 5 16.22 7.53 -3.99
C CYS A 5 15.96 6.04 -3.83
N GLN A 6 16.93 5.31 -3.27
CA GLN A 6 16.64 4.06 -2.57
C GLN A 6 15.80 4.42 -1.33
N ASP A 7 14.58 4.89 -1.56
CA ASP A 7 13.60 5.09 -0.50
C ASP A 7 13.28 3.69 0.01
N HIS A 8 13.63 3.41 1.26
CA HIS A 8 13.05 2.30 2.01
C HIS A 8 11.54 2.54 2.02
N LYS A 9 10.84 2.01 1.02
CA LYS A 9 9.39 2.17 0.91
C LYS A 9 8.77 1.26 1.95
N THR A 10 7.94 1.85 2.80
CA THR A 10 7.10 1.08 3.72
C THR A 10 6.18 0.16 2.92
N PRO A 11 5.76 -0.98 3.49
CA PRO A 11 4.81 -1.89 2.84
C PRO A 11 3.58 -1.17 2.27
N TRP A 12 2.99 -0.25 3.04
CA TRP A 12 1.87 0.56 2.58
C TRP A 12 2.19 1.41 1.34
N ARG A 13 3.39 1.99 1.25
CA ARG A 13 3.80 2.77 0.07
C ARG A 13 4.02 1.90 -1.16
N LYS A 14 4.68 0.75 -0.99
CA LYS A 14 4.88 -0.22 -2.09
C LYS A 14 3.54 -0.64 -2.70
N VAL A 15 2.63 -1.08 -1.86
CA VAL A 15 1.29 -1.52 -2.30
C VAL A 15 0.50 -0.38 -2.92
N TYR A 16 0.50 0.81 -2.30
CA TYR A 16 -0.23 1.97 -2.80
C TYR A 16 0.22 2.40 -4.20
N GLU A 17 1.54 2.49 -4.41
CA GLU A 17 2.10 2.84 -5.72
C GLU A 17 1.78 1.78 -6.77
N LYS A 18 1.86 0.49 -6.42
CA LYS A 18 1.56 -0.61 -7.34
C LYS A 18 0.09 -0.68 -7.71
N ILE A 19 -0.81 -0.35 -6.77
CA ILE A 19 -2.25 -0.24 -7.03
C ILE A 19 -2.56 0.95 -7.95
N GLY A 20 -1.77 2.03 -7.87
CA GLY A 20 -1.88 3.18 -8.79
C GLY A 20 -3.15 4.02 -8.63
N LEU A 21 -3.88 3.86 -7.52
CA LEU A 21 -5.08 4.62 -7.22
C LEU A 21 -4.79 5.87 -6.40
N SER A 22 -5.68 6.86 -6.49
CA SER A 22 -5.69 7.93 -5.49
C SER A 22 -6.07 7.39 -4.11
N GLN A 23 -5.65 8.07 -3.04
CA GLN A 23 -6.03 7.70 -1.66
C GLN A 23 -7.54 7.57 -1.46
N ALA A 24 -8.34 8.39 -2.15
CA ALA A 24 -9.79 8.37 -2.05
C ALA A 24 -10.40 7.13 -2.74
N GLU A 25 -9.88 6.75 -3.90
CA GLU A 25 -10.32 5.56 -4.63
C GLU A 25 -9.93 4.28 -3.91
N LEU A 26 -8.70 4.21 -3.37
CA LEU A 26 -8.26 3.07 -2.57
C LEU A 26 -9.11 2.93 -1.31
N ALA A 27 -9.38 4.03 -0.62
CA ALA A 27 -10.24 4.02 0.57
C ALA A 27 -11.66 3.52 0.25
N ARG A 28 -12.25 3.97 -0.86
CA ARG A 28 -13.56 3.47 -1.34
C ARG A 28 -13.51 1.98 -1.66
N ALA A 29 -12.47 1.52 -2.36
CA ALA A 29 -12.31 0.11 -2.72
C ALA A 29 -12.11 -0.79 -1.48
N MET A 30 -11.42 -0.29 -0.46
CA MET A 30 -11.25 -0.98 0.82
C MET A 30 -12.45 -0.84 1.77
N GLY A 31 -13.43 0.00 1.46
CA GLY A 31 -14.56 0.29 2.35
C GLY A 31 -14.15 1.01 3.64
N CYS A 32 -13.15 1.90 3.58
CA CYS A 32 -12.65 2.65 4.73
C CYS A 32 -12.59 4.17 4.46
N HIS A 33 -12.30 4.96 5.49
CA HIS A 33 -12.11 6.41 5.33
C HIS A 33 -10.75 6.74 4.72
N ARG A 34 -10.70 7.76 3.84
CA ARG A 34 -9.45 8.28 3.25
C ARG A 34 -8.37 8.59 4.30
N SER A 35 -8.75 9.10 5.47
CA SER A 35 -7.82 9.42 6.56
C SER A 35 -7.02 8.21 7.04
N LYS A 36 -7.57 6.98 6.91
CA LYS A 36 -6.82 5.76 7.20
C LYS A 36 -5.64 5.59 6.25
N ILE A 37 -5.89 5.70 4.94
CA ILE A 37 -4.85 5.59 3.91
C ILE A 37 -3.81 6.70 4.10
N SER A 38 -4.25 7.93 4.36
CA SER A 38 -3.32 9.04 4.61
C SER A 38 -2.42 8.80 5.81
N ARG A 39 -2.95 8.25 6.91
CA ARG A 39 -2.14 7.92 8.10
C ARG A 39 -1.14 6.82 7.80
N ALA A 40 -1.59 5.75 7.13
CA ALA A 40 -0.73 4.62 6.77
C ALA A 40 0.44 5.00 5.84
N LEU A 41 0.24 5.96 4.92
CA LEU A 41 1.28 6.45 4.01
C LEU A 41 2.27 7.43 4.67
N GLY A 42 1.87 8.07 5.77
CA GLY A 42 2.68 8.98 6.56
C GLY A 42 3.32 8.33 7.80
N ASP A 43 3.03 7.05 8.04
CA ASP A 43 3.65 6.25 9.08
C ASP A 43 5.05 5.81 8.62
N ASP A 44 6.05 6.01 9.48
CA ASP A 44 7.45 5.70 9.21
C ASP A 44 7.68 4.20 9.03
N GLU A 45 6.92 3.36 9.75
CA GLU A 45 6.99 1.90 9.56
C GLU A 45 6.03 1.42 8.47
N GLY A 46 4.87 2.09 8.36
CA GLY A 46 3.85 1.82 7.35
C GLY A 46 3.53 0.33 7.18
N LEU A 47 3.37 -0.37 8.30
CA LEU A 47 3.07 -1.81 8.34
C LEU A 47 1.62 -2.11 7.96
N ILE A 48 1.42 -3.23 7.27
CA ILE A 48 0.10 -3.70 6.86
C ILE A 48 -0.39 -4.73 7.89
N GLY A 49 -1.48 -4.40 8.59
CA GLY A 49 -2.16 -5.35 9.47
C GLY A 49 -2.96 -6.40 8.69
N GLY A 50 -3.25 -7.55 9.30
CA GLY A 50 -3.90 -8.68 8.61
C GLY A 50 -5.24 -8.35 7.94
N ARG A 51 -6.09 -7.52 8.55
CA ARG A 51 -7.34 -7.06 7.92
C ARG A 51 -7.08 -6.21 6.68
N ASP A 52 -6.09 -5.34 6.74
CA ASP A 52 -5.74 -4.48 5.60
C ASP A 52 -5.09 -5.29 4.49
N GLN A 53 -4.27 -6.29 4.84
CA GLN A 53 -3.72 -7.23 3.87
C GLN A 53 -4.81 -7.91 3.04
N LEU A 54 -5.84 -8.46 3.71
CA LEU A 54 -6.96 -9.11 3.03
C LEU A 54 -7.72 -8.15 2.10
N LEU A 55 -7.94 -6.91 2.55
CA LEU A 55 -8.61 -5.89 1.74
C LEU A 55 -7.76 -5.47 0.53
N LEU A 56 -6.45 -5.30 0.71
CA LEU A 56 -5.53 -4.94 -0.37
C LEU A 56 -5.43 -6.05 -1.42
N ILE A 57 -5.33 -7.32 -0.99
CA ILE A 57 -5.36 -8.49 -1.88
C ILE A 57 -6.67 -8.52 -2.68
N LYS A 58 -7.80 -8.28 -2.01
CA LYS A 58 -9.12 -8.23 -2.68
C LYS A 58 -9.15 -7.14 -3.76
N VAL A 59 -8.75 -5.90 -3.41
CA VAL A 59 -8.73 -4.77 -4.35
C VAL A 59 -7.80 -5.03 -5.53
N ALA A 60 -6.63 -5.61 -5.29
CA ALA A 60 -5.69 -5.93 -6.34
C ALA A 60 -6.23 -7.01 -7.28
N ARG A 61 -6.84 -8.06 -6.73
CA ARG A 61 -7.49 -9.13 -7.52
C ARG A 61 -8.62 -8.59 -8.40
N GLU A 62 -9.48 -7.73 -7.85
CA GLU A 62 -10.58 -7.10 -8.60
C GLU A 62 -10.10 -6.24 -9.78
N ARG A 63 -8.86 -5.75 -9.70
CA ARG A 63 -8.25 -4.87 -10.70
C ARG A 63 -7.17 -5.55 -11.54
N ALA A 64 -7.00 -6.87 -11.41
CA ALA A 64 -5.96 -7.65 -12.06
C ALA A 64 -4.53 -7.11 -11.83
N ILE A 65 -4.27 -6.61 -10.61
CA ILE A 65 -2.96 -6.14 -10.17
C ILE A 65 -2.28 -7.27 -9.40
N GLU A 66 -1.05 -7.61 -9.79
CA GLU A 66 -0.26 -8.62 -9.09
C GLU A 66 0.43 -7.99 -7.86
N LEU A 67 -0.08 -8.31 -6.67
CA LEU A 67 0.59 -8.01 -5.40
C LEU A 67 1.30 -9.26 -4.90
N SER A 68 2.60 -9.16 -4.64
CA SER A 68 3.39 -10.23 -4.01
C SER A 68 3.41 -10.06 -2.49
N ALA A 69 3.80 -11.12 -1.78
CA ALA A 69 4.02 -11.05 -0.34
C ALA A 69 5.15 -10.05 0.00
N ASP A 70 6.19 -9.96 -0.84
CA ASP A 70 7.30 -9.03 -0.64
C ASP A 70 6.88 -7.55 -0.71
N ASP A 71 5.82 -7.23 -1.47
CA ASP A 71 5.26 -5.88 -1.50
C ASP A 71 4.61 -5.51 -0.15
N MET A 72 4.15 -6.51 0.60
CA MET A 72 3.42 -6.35 1.86
C MET A 72 4.29 -6.52 3.11
N LEU A 73 5.56 -6.88 2.94
CA LEU A 73 6.50 -7.10 4.02
C LEU A 73 7.53 -5.96 4.10
N PRO A 74 7.95 -5.60 5.33
CA PRO A 74 9.05 -4.64 5.49
C PRO A 74 10.32 -5.23 4.89
N GLU A 75 11.18 -4.38 4.34
CA GLU A 75 12.50 -4.82 3.91
C GLU A 75 13.30 -5.25 5.13
N ARG A 76 13.89 -6.45 5.07
CA ARG A 76 14.77 -6.94 6.13
C ARG A 76 16.00 -6.04 6.14
N ARG A 77 16.17 -5.27 7.21
CA ARG A 77 17.41 -4.54 7.52
C ARG A 77 18.52 -5.51 7.88
#